data_AF-A0AAV5U8U1-F1
#
_entry.id   AF-A0AAV5U8U1-F1
#
_cell.length_a   1.000
_cell.length_b   1.000
_cell.length_c   1.000
_cell.angle_alpha   90.00
_cell.angle_beta   90.00
_cell.angle_gamma   90.00
#
_symmetry.space_group_name_H-M   'P 1'
#
loop_
_entity.id
_entity.type
_entity.pdbx_description
1 polymer ?
#
loop_
_entity_poly.entity_id
_entity_poly.type
_entity_poly.pdbx_seq_one_letter_code
_entity_poly.pdbx_strand_id
1 'polypeptide(L)'
;FQTMKILVKPPKETFCDADWVSHIKLVSQEIGELVPGGDISNIRYTVEHVEMFKKPTAMETLSAEILGSTLGNLRLIEGKEYLLCGRVKDDKLNCTACGQVKPEEVFYLVAEWNQIPESFIEEMRGFEES
;
A
#
# COMPACT_ATOMS: atom_id res chain seq x y z
N PHE A 1 26.49 -9.21 7.16
CA PHE A 1 25.26 -9.02 6.37
C PHE A 1 24.09 -9.54 7.18
N GLN A 2 23.34 -8.66 7.84
CA GLN A 2 22.17 -9.05 8.62
C GLN A 2 20.98 -9.04 7.65
N THR A 3 20.51 -10.22 7.28
CA THR A 3 19.33 -10.37 6.44
C THR A 3 18.14 -9.78 7.18
N MET A 4 17.53 -8.73 6.64
CA MET A 4 16.26 -8.20 7.14
C MET A 4 15.22 -9.33 6.96
N LYS A 5 14.88 -10.04 8.03
CA LYS A 5 13.76 -10.99 8.02
C LYS A 5 12.50 -10.15 8.06
N ILE A 6 11.91 -9.90 6.89
CA ILE A 6 10.57 -9.34 6.82
C ILE A 6 9.64 -10.40 7.40
N LEU A 7 8.98 -10.07 8.52
CA LEU A 7 7.93 -10.91 9.08
C LEU A 7 6.73 -10.78 8.13
N VAL A 8 6.56 -11.74 7.25
CA VAL A 8 5.40 -11.78 6.34
C VAL A 8 4.20 -12.23 7.18
N LYS A 9 3.30 -11.30 7.46
CA LYS A 9 2.02 -11.60 8.10
C LYS A 9 1.06 -12.20 7.07
N PRO A 10 0.10 -13.05 7.48
CA PRO A 10 -0.98 -13.47 6.61
C PRO A 10 -1.72 -12.26 6.00
N PRO A 11 -2.28 -12.39 4.78
CA PRO A 11 -2.93 -11.26 4.09
C PRO A 11 -4.08 -10.66 4.89
N LYS A 12 -4.92 -11.50 5.51
CA LYS A 12 -6.03 -11.05 6.36
C LYS A 12 -5.55 -10.23 7.57
N GLU A 13 -4.50 -10.68 8.26
CA GLU A 13 -3.95 -9.93 9.40
C GLU A 13 -3.40 -8.58 8.95
N THR A 14 -2.71 -8.55 7.81
CA THR A 14 -2.18 -7.31 7.22
C THR A 14 -3.30 -6.34 6.82
N PHE A 15 -4.39 -6.88 6.26
CA PHE A 15 -5.59 -6.12 5.91
C PHE A 15 -6.29 -5.54 7.15
N CYS A 16 -6.45 -6.35 8.20
CA CYS A 16 -7.03 -5.91 9.47
C CYS A 16 -6.18 -4.83 10.13
N ASP A 17 -4.85 -4.98 10.06
CA ASP A 17 -3.93 -3.97 10.54
C ASP A 17 -4.05 -2.69 9.75
N ALA A 18 -4.07 -2.70 8.41
CA ALA A 18 -4.12 -1.47 7.61
C ALA A 18 -5.31 -0.55 7.94
N ASP A 19 -5.13 0.77 7.88
CA ASP A 19 -6.25 1.73 8.03
C ASP A 19 -7.02 1.89 6.70
N TRP A 20 -6.34 1.64 5.58
CA TRP A 20 -6.91 1.68 4.24
C TRP A 20 -6.25 0.63 3.34
N VAL A 21 -7.03 0.13 2.37
CA VAL A 21 -6.61 -0.85 1.36
C VAL A 21 -7.32 -0.51 0.06
N SER A 22 -6.57 -0.36 -1.02
CA SER A 22 -7.14 0.05 -2.30
C SER A 22 -6.36 -0.51 -3.49
N HIS A 23 -7.11 -0.91 -4.51
CA HIS A 23 -6.61 -1.00 -5.86
C HIS A 23 -6.45 0.43 -6.41
N ILE A 24 -5.21 0.78 -6.74
CA ILE A 24 -4.85 2.09 -7.26
C ILE A 24 -4.24 1.98 -8.65
N LYS A 25 -4.37 3.05 -9.41
CA LYS A 25 -3.56 3.34 -10.59
C LYS A 25 -2.61 4.48 -10.28
N LEU A 26 -1.31 4.30 -10.54
CA LEU A 26 -0.33 5.35 -10.32
C LEU A 26 -0.41 6.39 -11.44
N VAL A 27 -0.68 7.65 -11.09
CA VAL A 27 -0.66 8.77 -12.02
C VAL A 27 0.73 9.37 -12.12
N SER A 28 1.35 9.69 -10.98
CA SER A 28 2.71 10.21 -10.92
C SER A 28 3.38 9.89 -9.59
N GLN A 29 4.72 9.93 -9.58
CA GLN A 29 5.49 9.89 -8.33
C GLN A 29 6.58 10.95 -8.30
N GLU A 30 6.72 11.62 -7.17
CA GLU A 30 7.79 12.59 -6.91
C GLU A 30 8.66 12.07 -5.79
N ILE A 31 9.96 11.93 -6.04
CA ILE A 31 10.94 11.44 -5.06
C ILE A 31 11.78 12.63 -4.60
N GLY A 32 11.59 13.02 -3.34
CA GLY A 32 12.43 13.99 -2.65
C GLY A 32 13.63 13.34 -1.94
N GLU A 33 14.45 14.17 -1.31
CA GLU A 33 15.57 13.71 -0.49
C GLU A 33 15.11 13.25 0.89
N LEU A 34 15.77 12.24 1.44
CA LEU A 34 15.61 11.87 2.85
C LEU A 34 16.34 12.90 3.71
N VAL A 35 15.64 13.54 4.63
CA VAL A 35 16.23 14.51 5.56
C VAL A 35 16.76 13.76 6.79
N PRO A 36 18.05 13.86 7.14
CA PRO A 36 18.58 13.24 8.36
C PRO A 36 17.85 13.72 9.62
N GLY A 37 17.29 12.79 10.39
CA GLY A 37 16.51 13.09 11.59
C GLY A 37 15.11 13.65 11.35
N GLY A 38 14.67 13.73 10.09
CA GLY A 38 13.33 14.15 9.68
C GLY A 38 12.38 12.98 9.38
N ASP A 39 11.25 13.29 8.74
CA ASP A 39 10.32 12.27 8.25
C ASP A 39 11.00 11.44 7.15
N ILE A 40 10.84 10.12 7.23
CA ILE A 40 11.38 9.17 6.26
C ILE A 40 10.52 9.08 4.99
N SER A 41 9.36 9.74 4.98
CA SER A 41 8.43 9.77 3.87
C SER A 41 8.90 10.78 2.82
N ASN A 42 9.73 10.31 1.89
CA ASN A 42 10.32 11.14 0.83
C ASN A 42 9.70 10.90 -0.55
N ILE A 43 8.64 10.10 -0.65
CA ILE A 43 7.92 9.89 -1.90
C ILE A 43 6.51 10.44 -1.77
N ARG A 44 6.06 11.20 -2.77
CA ARG A 44 4.68 11.62 -2.94
C ARG A 44 4.11 10.92 -4.18
N TYR A 45 3.14 10.05 -3.97
CA TYR A 45 2.38 9.41 -5.04
C TYR A 45 1.10 10.19 -5.29
N THR A 46 0.82 10.46 -6.56
CA THR A 46 -0.52 10.84 -7.02
C THR A 46 -1.16 9.62 -7.65
N VAL A 47 -2.33 9.24 -7.16
CA VAL A 47 -3.02 8.01 -7.58
C VAL A 47 -4.48 8.27 -7.93
N GLU A 48 -5.04 7.35 -8.70
CA GLU A 48 -6.47 7.15 -8.84
C GLU A 48 -6.86 5.89 -8.07
N HIS A 49 -7.83 6.01 -7.15
CA HIS A 49 -8.39 4.85 -6.46
C HIS A 49 -9.45 4.19 -7.35
N VAL A 50 -9.10 3.04 -7.94
CA VAL A 50 -9.99 2.28 -8.83
C VAL A 50 -11.04 1.53 -8.02
N GLU A 51 -10.62 0.86 -6.93
CA GLU A 51 -11.48 0.17 -5.98
C GLU A 51 -10.93 0.34 -4.56
N MET A 52 -11.80 0.61 -3.59
CA MET A 52 -11.44 0.74 -2.17
C MET A 52 -12.00 -0.46 -1.42
N PHE A 53 -11.11 -1.30 -0.89
CA PHE A 53 -11.48 -2.48 -0.10
C PHE A 53 -11.60 -2.18 1.39
N LYS A 54 -10.87 -1.17 1.86
CA LYS A 54 -10.93 -0.69 3.23
C LYS A 54 -10.68 0.80 3.27
N LYS A 55 -11.44 1.51 4.10
CA LYS A 55 -11.23 2.93 4.38
C LYS A 55 -11.55 3.26 5.83
N PRO A 56 -10.91 4.29 6.43
CA PRO A 56 -11.29 4.77 7.75
C PRO A 56 -12.75 5.24 7.77
N THR A 57 -13.50 4.91 8.81
CA THR A 57 -14.92 5.28 8.94
C THR A 57 -15.16 6.80 8.87
N ALA A 58 -14.17 7.59 9.31
CA ALA A 58 -14.21 9.04 9.29
C ALA A 58 -14.03 9.65 7.88
N MET A 59 -13.66 8.85 6.88
CA MET A 59 -13.41 9.30 5.51
C MET A 59 -14.45 8.75 4.55
N GLU A 60 -15.13 9.63 3.82
CA GLU A 60 -16.02 9.21 2.74
C GLU A 60 -15.22 8.63 1.57
N THR A 61 -14.11 9.29 1.21
CA THR A 61 -13.19 8.90 0.14
C THR A 61 -11.73 9.01 0.57
N LEU A 62 -10.86 8.21 -0.01
CA LEU A 62 -9.41 8.31 0.16
C LEU A 62 -8.84 9.47 -0.68
N SER A 63 -7.82 10.16 -0.16
CA SER A 63 -7.10 11.21 -0.89
C SER A 63 -6.29 10.61 -2.05
N ALA A 64 -6.26 11.30 -3.18
CA ALA A 64 -5.40 10.93 -4.32
C ALA A 64 -3.90 11.03 -4.00
N GLU A 65 -3.52 11.69 -2.90
CA GLU A 65 -2.13 11.79 -2.46
C GLU A 65 -1.81 10.74 -1.40
N ILE A 66 -0.77 9.93 -1.67
CA ILE A 66 -0.20 8.96 -0.73
C ILE A 66 1.27 9.28 -0.51
N LEU A 67 1.68 9.34 0.74
CA LEU A 67 3.08 9.46 1.14
C LEU A 67 3.72 8.08 1.28
N GLY A 68 4.95 7.95 0.80
CA GLY A 68 5.72 6.73 0.94
C GLY A 68 7.20 7.02 1.16
N SER A 69 7.99 5.94 1.24
CA SER A 69 9.43 6.04 1.49
C SER A 69 10.21 5.21 0.50
N THR A 70 11.35 5.75 0.08
CA THR A 70 12.38 4.98 -0.65
C THR A 70 13.01 3.89 0.23
N LEU A 71 12.87 3.98 1.56
CA LEU A 71 13.28 2.92 2.48
C LEU A 71 12.42 1.67 2.25
N GLY A 72 13.04 0.58 1.83
CA GLY A 72 12.34 -0.64 1.42
C GLY A 72 12.10 -0.77 -0.09
N ASN A 73 12.69 0.13 -0.89
CA ASN A 73 12.62 0.09 -2.36
C ASN A 73 11.18 0.15 -2.92
N LEU A 74 10.29 0.90 -2.25
CA LEU A 74 8.96 1.17 -2.78
C LEU A 74 9.11 2.19 -3.92
N ARG A 75 9.26 1.71 -5.15
CA ARG A 75 9.17 2.53 -6.37
C ARG A 75 8.19 1.86 -7.30
N LEU A 76 7.20 2.63 -7.72
CA LEU A 76 6.13 2.15 -8.60
C LEU A 76 6.39 2.62 -10.03
N ILE A 77 5.60 2.17 -10.98
CA ILE A 77 5.71 2.59 -12.39
C ILE A 77 4.44 3.35 -12.75
N GLU A 78 4.60 4.54 -13.32
CA GLU A 78 3.47 5.37 -13.74
C GLU A 78 2.62 4.66 -14.79
N GLY A 79 1.29 4.81 -14.68
CA GLY A 79 0.32 4.13 -15.53
C GLY A 79 0.03 2.68 -15.15
N LYS A 80 0.80 2.07 -14.24
CA LYS A 80 0.50 0.73 -13.72
C LYS A 80 -0.46 0.78 -12.54
N GLU A 81 -1.09 -0.37 -12.31
CA GLU A 81 -2.05 -0.61 -11.24
C GLU A 81 -1.46 -1.53 -10.16
N TYR A 82 -1.80 -1.26 -8.92
CA TYR A 82 -1.25 -1.93 -7.74
C TYR A 82 -2.31 -2.12 -6.67
N LEU A 83 -2.15 -3.14 -5.83
CA LEU A 83 -2.82 -3.21 -4.53
C LEU A 83 -1.92 -2.55 -3.50
N LEU A 84 -2.38 -1.44 -2.91
CA LEU A 84 -1.69 -0.74 -1.83
C LEU A 84 -2.54 -0.70 -0.57
N CYS A 85 -1.86 -0.77 0.56
CA CYS A 85 -2.44 -0.51 1.87
C CYS A 85 -1.49 0.31 2.75
N GLY A 86 -2.04 0.86 3.83
CA GLY A 86 -1.23 1.66 4.71
C GLY A 86 -1.95 2.20 5.93
N ARG A 87 -1.36 3.24 6.51
CA ARG A 87 -1.86 3.95 7.68
C ARG A 87 -2.30 5.34 7.32
N VAL A 88 -3.13 5.94 8.18
CA VAL A 88 -3.39 7.37 8.16
C VAL A 88 -2.57 8.03 9.27
N LYS A 89 -1.77 9.04 8.90
CA LYS A 89 -0.99 9.85 9.84
C LYS A 89 -1.20 11.32 9.48
N ASP A 90 -1.63 12.11 10.45
CA ASP A 90 -1.92 13.54 10.27
C ASP A 90 -2.87 13.80 9.07
N ASP A 91 -3.95 13.01 8.98
CA ASP A 91 -4.94 12.99 7.89
C ASP A 91 -4.39 12.66 6.50
N LYS A 92 -3.15 12.17 6.41
CA LYS A 92 -2.51 11.77 5.15
C LYS A 92 -2.35 10.26 5.07
N LEU A 93 -2.62 9.73 3.89
CA LEU A 93 -2.39 8.31 3.59
C LEU A 93 -0.88 8.09 3.49
N ASN A 94 -0.39 7.10 4.23
CA ASN A 94 1.01 6.70 4.24
C ASN A 94 1.12 5.20 3.93
N CYS A 95 2.09 4.81 3.12
CA CYS A 95 2.39 3.41 2.85
C CYS A 95 3.90 3.12 2.95
N THR A 96 4.22 1.86 3.21
CA THR A 96 5.59 1.34 3.27
C THR A 96 5.69 0.07 2.43
N ALA A 97 6.87 -0.25 1.88
CA ALA A 97 7.04 -1.50 1.13
C ALA A 97 6.70 -2.74 1.98
N CYS A 98 7.06 -2.72 3.25
CA CYS A 98 6.73 -3.79 4.19
C CYS A 98 5.26 -3.67 4.64
N GLY A 99 4.63 -4.82 4.90
CA GLY A 99 3.27 -4.86 5.42
C GLY A 99 2.21 -4.51 4.39
N GLN A 100 2.46 -4.80 3.12
CA GLN A 100 1.45 -4.72 2.07
C GLN A 100 0.60 -5.98 2.03
N VAL A 101 -0.71 -5.82 1.83
CA VAL A 101 -1.60 -6.93 1.52
C VAL A 101 -1.24 -7.45 0.13
N LYS A 102 -0.94 -8.74 0.04
CA LYS A 102 -0.69 -9.41 -1.23
C LYS A 102 -0.98 -10.90 -1.13
N PRO A 103 -1.29 -11.58 -2.24
CA PRO A 103 -1.28 -13.02 -2.31
C PRO A 103 0.10 -13.61 -1.92
N GLU A 104 0.11 -14.84 -1.45
CA GLU A 104 1.36 -15.53 -1.09
C GLU A 104 2.25 -15.78 -2.30
N GLU A 105 1.67 -15.96 -3.50
CA GLU A 105 2.41 -16.26 -4.73
C GLU A 105 3.15 -15.03 -5.29
N VAL A 106 2.76 -13.82 -4.88
CA VAL A 106 3.43 -12.58 -5.30
C VAL A 106 4.77 -12.46 -4.57
N PHE A 107 5.87 -12.61 -5.30
CA PHE A 107 7.22 -12.56 -4.72
C PHE A 107 7.62 -11.16 -4.26
N TYR A 108 7.19 -10.13 -4.97
CA TYR A 108 7.51 -8.75 -4.65
C TYR A 108 6.74 -8.26 -3.42
N LEU A 109 7.26 -7.23 -2.78
CA LEU A 109 6.64 -6.64 -1.60
C LEU A 109 5.30 -5.97 -1.92
N VAL A 110 5.18 -5.40 -3.12
CA VAL A 110 3.94 -4.79 -3.62
C VAL A 110 3.44 -5.61 -4.79
N ALA A 111 2.15 -5.93 -4.79
CA ALA A 111 1.51 -6.64 -5.88
C ALA A 111 1.10 -5.67 -6.99
N GLU A 112 1.59 -5.91 -8.22
CA GLU A 112 0.96 -5.34 -9.41
C GLU A 112 -0.43 -5.97 -9.57
N TRP A 113 -1.43 -5.18 -9.95
CA TRP A 113 -2.82 -5.62 -9.98
C TRP A 113 -3.05 -6.86 -10.86
N ASN A 114 -2.35 -6.93 -12.00
CA ASN A 114 -2.42 -8.06 -12.92
C ASN A 114 -1.81 -9.38 -12.39
N GLN A 115 -1.12 -9.34 -11.24
CA GLN A 115 -0.55 -10.52 -10.58
C GLN A 115 -1.50 -11.11 -9.53
N ILE A 116 -2.61 -10.44 -9.23
CA ILE A 116 -3.51 -10.81 -8.15
C ILE A 116 -4.59 -11.74 -8.72
N PRO A 117 -4.72 -12.99 -8.23
CA PRO A 117 -5.77 -13.89 -8.66
C PRO A 117 -7.15 -13.33 -8.30
N GLU A 118 -8.14 -13.52 -9.18
CA GLU A 118 -9.53 -13.09 -8.93
C GLU A 118 -10.10 -13.70 -7.64
N SER A 119 -9.75 -14.96 -7.35
CA SER A 119 -10.13 -15.63 -6.10
C SER A 119 -9.63 -14.91 -4.85
N PHE A 120 -8.44 -14.30 -4.90
CA PHE A 120 -7.90 -13.53 -3.79
C PHE A 120 -8.62 -12.19 -3.63
N ILE A 121 -9.03 -11.56 -4.73
CA ILE A 121 -9.81 -10.32 -4.70
C ILE A 121 -11.16 -10.58 -4.00
N GLU A 122 -11.85 -11.67 -4.37
CA GLU A 122 -13.10 -12.06 -3.71
C GLU A 122 -12.90 -12.39 -2.22
N GLU A 123 -11.82 -13.10 -1.88
CA GLU A 123 -11.47 -13.38 -0.49
C GLU A 123 -11.26 -12.08 0.32
N MET A 124 -10.52 -11.13 -0.26
CA MET A 124 -10.20 -9.86 0.38
C MET A 124 -11.44 -9.01 0.66
N ARG A 125 -12.45 -9.03 -0.22
CA ARG A 125 -13.73 -8.34 0.03
C ARG A 125 -14.46 -8.86 1.27
N GLY A 126 -14.24 -10.11 1.66
CA GLY A 126 -14.81 -10.70 2.87
C GLY A 126 -14.03 -10.38 4.16
N PHE A 127 -12.88 -9.70 4.09
CA PHE A 127 -12.06 -9.46 5.28
C PHE A 127 -12.64 -8.45 6.26
N GLU A 128 -13.47 -7.50 5.82
CA GLU A 128 -14.11 -6.52 6.72
C GLU A 128 -15.20 -7.14 7.60
N GLU A 129 -15.76 -8.29 7.22
CA GLU A 129 -16.96 -8.88 7.85
C GLU A 129 -16.66 -9.84 9.01
N SER A 130 -15.41 -9.96 9.48
CA SER A 130 -15.00 -11.03 10.41
C SER A 130 -14.12 -10.63 11.58
#